data_AF-X0UX17-F1
#
_entry.id   AF-X0UX17-F1
#
_cell.length_a   1.000
_cell.length_b   1.000
_cell.length_c   1.000
_cell.angle_alpha   90.00
_cell.angle_beta   90.00
_cell.angle_gamma   90.00
#
_symmetry.space_group_name_H-M   'P 1'
#
loop_
_entity.id
_entity.type
_entity.pdbx_description
1 polymer ?
#
loop_
_entity_poly.entity_id
_entity_poly.type
_entity_poly.pdbx_seq_one_letter_code
_entity_poly.pdbx_strand_id
1 'polypeptide(L)' 'AVTTHTTKAGKPKIVSRCTEPLTAPECVGLIVSDVAVIEVTSSGLVLREVAPGWSAEDVQALTEPRLAIPPDLKELDLA' A
#
# COMPACT_ATOMS: atom_id res chain seq x y z
N ALA A 1 0.76 -0.75 10.03
CA ALA A 1 0.04 0.54 9.94
C ALA A 1 -1.30 0.30 9.28
N VAL A 2 -2.38 0.90 9.79
CA VAL A 2 -3.73 0.79 9.21
C VAL A 2 -4.20 2.19 8.83
N THR A 3 -4.67 2.39 7.59
CA THR A 3 -5.02 3.71 7.08
C THR A 3 -5.90 3.63 5.84
N THR A 4 -6.63 4.69 5.50
CA THR A 4 -7.12 4.87 4.12
C THR A 4 -5.93 5.00 3.15
N HIS A 5 -6.10 4.50 1.93
CA HIS A 5 -5.07 4.49 0.90
C HIS A 5 -4.83 5.89 0.32
N THR A 6 -5.91 6.66 0.18
CA THR A 6 -5.87 8.05 -0.28
C THR A 6 -6.34 9.02 0.80
N THR A 7 -5.99 10.29 0.61
CA THR A 7 -6.55 11.42 1.37
C THR A 7 -7.99 11.70 0.93
N LYS A 8 -8.72 12.53 1.68
CA LYS A 8 -10.06 13.00 1.28
C LYS A 8 -10.10 13.69 -0.09
N ALA A 9 -8.97 14.23 -0.54
CA ALA A 9 -8.82 14.86 -1.85
C ALA A 9 -8.36 13.88 -2.95
N GLY A 10 -8.33 12.57 -2.67
CA GLY A 10 -7.93 11.52 -3.63
C GLY A 10 -6.42 11.38 -3.83
N LYS A 11 -5.59 12.16 -3.13
CA LYS A 11 -4.12 12.05 -3.26
C LYS A 11 -3.58 10.80 -2.56
N PRO A 12 -2.59 10.09 -3.16
CA PRO A 12 -1.90 8.97 -2.53
C PRO A 12 -1.35 9.33 -1.14
N LYS A 13 -1.47 8.40 -0.19
CA LYS A 13 -0.82 8.51 1.13
C LYS A 13 0.48 7.70 1.21
N ILE A 14 0.62 6.69 0.35
CA ILE A 14 1.83 5.89 0.21
C ILE A 14 2.70 6.58 -0.85
N VAL A 15 3.73 7.27 -0.39
CA VAL A 15 4.59 8.18 -1.19
C VAL A 15 6.06 7.76 -1.10
N SER A 16 6.86 8.16 -2.09
CA SER A 16 8.30 7.82 -2.12
C SER A 16 9.10 8.56 -1.05
N ARG A 17 8.60 9.71 -0.62
CA ARG A 17 9.19 10.52 0.45
C ARG A 17 8.10 11.25 1.23
N CYS A 18 8.07 11.04 2.54
CA CYS A 18 7.17 11.79 3.41
C CYS A 18 7.53 13.28 3.38
N THR A 19 6.53 14.12 3.19
CA THR A 19 6.67 15.59 3.28
C THR A 19 6.48 16.09 4.70
N GLU A 20 5.70 15.35 5.50
CA GLU A 20 5.45 15.63 6.91
C GLU A 20 6.58 15.09 7.80
N PRO A 21 6.76 15.65 9.01
CA PRO A 21 7.71 15.12 9.97
C PRO A 21 7.50 13.63 10.24
N LEU A 22 8.56 12.84 10.12
CA LEU A 22 8.51 11.42 10.42
C LEU A 22 8.27 11.20 11.91
N THR A 23 7.29 10.38 12.25
CA THR A 23 7.07 9.93 13.63
C THR A 23 8.17 8.96 14.07
N ALA A 24 8.52 8.02 13.19
CA ALA A 24 9.66 7.12 13.35
C ALA A 24 10.12 6.63 11.95
N PRO A 25 11.43 6.58 11.67
CA PRO A 25 11.95 6.06 10.41
C PRO A 25 11.87 4.53 10.38
N GLU A 26 11.58 3.96 9.20
CA GLU A 26 11.69 2.51 8.89
C GLU A 26 10.99 1.55 9.87
N CYS A 27 9.97 2.02 10.60
CA CYS A 27 9.32 1.24 11.65
C CYS A 27 8.09 0.44 11.19
N VAL A 28 7.62 0.67 9.95
CA VAL A 28 6.43 0.03 9.40
C VAL A 28 6.85 -1.19 8.59
N GLY A 29 6.41 -2.37 9.00
CA GLY A 29 6.60 -3.62 8.23
C GLY A 29 5.42 -4.00 7.32
N LEU A 30 4.21 -3.53 7.64
CA LEU A 30 2.99 -3.84 6.88
C LEU A 30 2.08 -2.61 6.86
N ILE A 31 1.51 -2.31 5.70
CA ILE A 31 0.51 -1.26 5.48
C ILE A 31 -0.78 -1.95 5.04
N VAL A 32 -1.83 -1.80 5.83
CA VAL A 32 -3.17 -2.30 5.51
C VAL A 32 -4.07 -1.11 5.22
N SER A 33 -4.74 -1.13 4.09
CA SER A 33 -5.70 -0.10 3.70
C SER A 33 -7.03 -0.66 3.28
N ASP A 34 -7.95 0.24 2.96
CA ASP A 34 -9.28 -0.03 2.40
C ASP A 34 -9.26 -0.74 1.04
N VAL A 35 -8.10 -0.81 0.37
CA VAL A 35 -7.98 -1.39 -0.99
C VAL A 35 -6.85 -2.41 -1.14
N ALA A 36 -5.91 -2.51 -0.19
CA ALA A 36 -4.74 -3.39 -0.31
C ALA A 36 -4.02 -3.67 1.01
N VAL A 37 -3.26 -4.76 1.01
CA VAL A 37 -2.21 -5.07 2.00
C VAL A 37 -0.86 -5.00 1.31
N ILE A 38 0.03 -4.15 1.82
CA ILE A 38 1.36 -3.90 1.27
C ILE A 38 2.40 -4.20 2.34
N GLU A 39 3.34 -5.08 2.04
CA GLU A 39 4.49 -5.37 2.89
C GLU A 39 5.64 -4.41 2.58
N VAL A 40 6.27 -3.89 3.63
CA VAL A 40 7.45 -3.04 3.54
C VAL A 40 8.67 -3.92 3.77
N THR A 41 9.52 -4.01 2.75
CA THR A 41 10.74 -4.82 2.78
C THR A 41 11.97 -3.93 2.58
N SER A 42 13.16 -4.46 2.84
CA SER A 42 14.43 -3.78 2.53
C SER A 42 14.60 -3.48 1.03
N SER A 43 13.86 -4.17 0.16
CA SER A 43 13.91 -4.00 -1.30
C SER A 43 12.80 -3.10 -1.86
N GLY A 44 11.91 -2.59 -1.00
CA GLY A 44 10.78 -1.76 -1.38
C GLY A 44 9.43 -2.33 -0.94
N LEU A 45 8.37 -1.91 -1.62
CA LEU A 45 6.99 -2.24 -1.27
C LEU A 45 6.48 -3.42 -2.10
N VAL A 46 5.93 -4.43 -1.44
CA VAL A 46 5.36 -5.63 -2.08
C VAL A 46 3.84 -5.63 -1.89
N LEU A 47 3.09 -5.68 -2.98
CA LEU A 47 1.63 -5.82 -2.93
C LEU A 47 1.28 -7.28 -2.60
N ARG A 48 0.76 -7.53 -1.40
CA ARG A 48 0.45 -8.89 -0.93
C ARG A 48 -0.99 -9.29 -1.20
N GLU A 49 -1.91 -8.35 -0.98
CA GLU A 49 -3.34 -8.60 -1.15
C GLU A 49 -4.02 -7.35 -1.71
N VAL A 50 -5.06 -7.56 -2.51
CA VAL A 50 -5.96 -6.50 -3.01
C VAL A 50 -7.36 -6.71 -2.47
N ALA A 51 -8.09 -5.63 -2.18
CA ALA A 51 -9.48 -5.75 -1.77
C ALA A 51 -10.34 -6.33 -2.89
N PRO A 52 -11.46 -7.01 -2.57
CA PRO A 52 -12.38 -7.53 -3.58
C PRO A 52 -12.79 -6.49 -4.62
N GLY A 53 -12.63 -6.84 -5.89
CA GLY A 53 -12.95 -5.97 -7.03
C GLY A 53 -11.87 -4.93 -7.39
N TRP A 54 -10.70 -4.95 -6.75
CA TRP A 54 -9.55 -4.11 -7.11
C TRP A 54 -8.49 -4.92 -7.85
N SER A 55 -7.91 -4.33 -8.91
CA SER A 55 -6.74 -4.89 -9.59
C SER A 55 -5.43 -4.37 -9.01
N ALA A 56 -4.32 -5.04 -9.32
CA ALA A 56 -3.00 -4.56 -8.96
C ALA A 56 -2.69 -3.21 -9.64
N GLU A 57 -3.18 -3.02 -10.86
CA GLU A 57 -3.08 -1.79 -11.63
C GLU A 57 -3.83 -0.64 -10.95
N ASP A 58 -5.02 -0.88 -10.43
CA ASP A 58 -5.80 0.13 -9.69
C ASP A 58 -5.06 0.58 -8.43
N VAL A 59 -4.54 -0.36 -7.66
CA VAL A 59 -3.77 -0.05 -6.44
C VAL A 59 -2.47 0.69 -6.78
N GLN A 60 -1.79 0.29 -7.86
CA GLN A 60 -0.61 1.00 -8.35
C GLN A 60 -0.93 2.43 -8.80
N ALA A 61 -2.10 2.69 -9.39
CA ALA A 61 -2.52 4.04 -9.76
C ALA A 61 -2.76 4.95 -8.53
N LEU A 62 -3.05 4.36 -7.37
CA LEU A 62 -3.25 5.07 -6.10
C LEU A 62 -2.01 5.09 -5.19
N THR A 63 -0.91 4.46 -5.62
CA THR A 63 0.37 4.39 -4.89
C THR A 63 1.45 5.07 -5.70
N GLU A 64 2.19 6.03 -5.11
CA GLU A 64 3.22 6.74 -5.86
C GLU A 64 4.49 5.88 -6.10
N PRO A 65 5.05 5.16 -5.11
CA PRO A 65 6.11 4.20 -5.37
C PRO A 65 5.64 3.04 -6.25
N ARG A 66 6.56 2.51 -7.06
CA ARG A 66 6.29 1.25 -7.77
C ARG A 66 6.18 0.11 -6.76
N LEU A 67 5.07 -0.62 -6.84
CA LEU A 67 4.84 -1.84 -6.09
C LEU A 67 5.45 -3.03 -6.83
N ALA A 68 6.12 -3.91 -6.08
CA ALA A 68 6.43 -5.24 -6.55
C ALA A 68 5.16 -6.09 -6.46
N ILE A 69 4.72 -6.61 -7.60
CA ILE A 69 3.55 -7.50 -7.68
C ILE A 69 4.06 -8.94 -7.78
N PRO A 70 3.90 -9.75 -6.73
CA PRO A 70 4.35 -11.12 -6.75
C PRO A 70 3.34 -12.02 -7.49
N PRO A 71 3.76 -13.18 -8.00
CA PRO A 71 2.89 -14.07 -8.78
C PRO A 71 1.79 -14.74 -7.95
N ASP A 72 1.92 -14.73 -6.62
CA ASP A 72 0.96 -15.26 -5.65
C ASP A 72 0.04 -14.17 -5.06
N LEU A 73 -0.06 -13.01 -5.74
CA LEU A 73 -1.01 -11.97 -5.37
C LEU A 73 -2.43 -12.55 -5.27
N LYS A 74 -3.08 -12.28 -4.15
CA LYS A 74 -4.42 -12.79 -3.84
C LYS A 74 -5.37 -11.66 -3.45
N GLU A 75 -6.65 -11.96 -3.53
CA GLU A 75 -7.69 -11.10 -2.99
C GLU A 75 -7.73 -11.22 -1.45
N LEU A 76 -8.03 -10.11 -0.76
CA LEU A 76 -8.30 -10.13 0.68
C LEU A 76 -9.53 -10.99 0.96
N ASP A 77 -9.38 -11.92 1.91
CA ASP A 77 -10.49 -12.67 2.46
C ASP A 77 -11.09 -11.90 3.64
N LEU A 78 -12.37 -11.51 3.53
CA LEU A 78 -13.12 -10.78 4.55
C LEU A 78 -14.08 -11.69 5.35
N ALA A 79 -13.92 -13.01 5.24
CA ALA A 79 -14.75 -14.01 5.91
C ALA A 79 -14.76 -13.90 7.44
#